data_AF-A0A960WUP7-F1
#
_entry.id   AF-A0A960WUP7-F1
#
_cell.length_a   1.000
_cell.length_b   1.000
_cell.length_c   1.000
_cell.angle_alpha   90.00
_cell.angle_beta   90.00
_cell.angle_gamma   90.00
#
_symmetry.space_group_name_H-M   'P 1'
#
loop_
_entity.id
_entity.type
_entity.pdbx_description
1 polymer ?
#
loop_
_entity_poly.entity_id
_entity_poly.type
_entity_poly.pdbx_seq_one_letter_code
_entity_poly.pdbx_strand_id
1 'polypeptide(L)'
;MATILDTLKKGSEYLQRHGVDEARLNMELLLAHVLKVDRMRLYLDFDKQLSESHLDSLRELTKRRSRGEPVQHLLGTVEFCDLDFLTDARALIPRPETEELAHLLISSTWPEHMRVLDMGCGSGVIGISLAHHLASRGIAVETILSDISPDALALTRENVARLLSPDARIHLIQSDLFEALEGQSFDLIAANLPYIPAASETALSR
;
A
#
# COMPACT_ATOMS: atom_id res chain seq x y z
N MET A 1 -26.89 -3.29 23.17
CA MET A 1 -25.52 -3.39 22.61
C MET A 1 -25.64 -3.37 21.10
N ALA A 2 -24.76 -2.66 20.39
CA ALA A 2 -24.84 -2.55 18.93
C ALA A 2 -24.37 -3.85 18.27
N THR A 3 -25.13 -4.34 17.27
CA THR A 3 -24.73 -5.49 16.46
C THR A 3 -23.79 -5.07 15.32
N ILE A 4 -23.13 -6.03 14.69
CA ILE A 4 -22.33 -5.79 13.46
C ILE A 4 -23.21 -5.12 12.39
N LEU A 5 -24.42 -5.64 12.14
CA LEU A 5 -25.31 -5.10 11.11
C LEU A 5 -25.74 -3.65 11.41
N ASP A 6 -26.14 -3.37 12.65
CA ASP A 6 -26.53 -2.02 13.08
C ASP A 6 -25.38 -1.03 12.92
N THR A 7 -24.17 -1.46 13.28
CA THR A 7 -22.96 -0.64 13.24
C THR A 7 -22.55 -0.34 11.80
N LEU A 8 -22.58 -1.37 10.93
CA LEU A 8 -22.32 -1.17 9.50
C LEU A 8 -23.33 -0.21 8.89
N LYS A 9 -24.64 -0.34 9.19
CA LYS A 9 -25.67 0.55 8.67
C LYS A 9 -25.44 2.01 9.10
N LYS A 10 -25.33 2.25 10.40
CA LYS A 10 -25.14 3.61 10.96
C LYS A 10 -23.83 4.26 10.51
N GLY A 11 -22.74 3.49 10.50
CA GLY A 11 -21.43 3.96 10.05
C GLY A 11 -21.42 4.29 8.55
N SER A 12 -22.05 3.46 7.72
CA SER A 12 -22.18 3.72 6.27
C SER A 12 -22.99 5.00 6.01
N GLU A 13 -24.12 5.18 6.70
CA GLU A 13 -24.93 6.40 6.59
C GLU A 13 -24.13 7.64 7.02
N TYR A 14 -23.33 7.52 8.08
CA TYR A 14 -22.47 8.61 8.55
C TYR A 14 -21.41 8.98 7.51
N LEU A 15 -20.69 8.01 6.96
CA LEU A 15 -19.67 8.23 5.92
C LEU A 15 -20.29 8.83 4.64
N GLN A 16 -21.45 8.32 4.22
CA GLN A 16 -22.18 8.84 3.06
C GLN A 16 -22.56 10.32 3.24
N ARG A 17 -23.05 10.72 4.43
CA ARG A 17 -23.37 12.12 4.73
C ARG A 17 -22.16 13.05 4.69
N HIS A 18 -20.95 12.51 4.83
CA HIS A 18 -19.69 13.25 4.74
C HIS A 18 -19.03 13.14 3.36
N GLY A 19 -19.76 12.64 2.34
CA GLY A 19 -19.26 12.60 0.97
C GLY A 19 -18.21 11.51 0.71
N VAL A 20 -18.13 10.48 1.56
CA VAL A 20 -17.25 9.33 1.31
C VAL A 20 -17.92 8.40 0.30
N ASP A 21 -17.29 8.25 -0.87
CA ASP A 21 -17.69 7.27 -1.88
C ASP A 21 -17.56 5.83 -1.35
N GLU A 22 -18.40 4.93 -1.87
CA GLU A 22 -18.45 3.53 -1.43
C GLU A 22 -18.50 3.39 0.10
N ALA A 23 -19.31 4.23 0.76
CA ALA A 23 -19.39 4.34 2.21
C ALA A 23 -19.58 2.99 2.92
N ARG A 24 -20.37 2.08 2.31
CA ARG A 24 -20.58 0.73 2.84
C ARG A 24 -19.30 -0.10 2.83
N LEU A 25 -18.56 -0.09 1.73
CA LEU A 25 -17.30 -0.80 1.60
C LEU A 25 -16.27 -0.26 2.60
N ASN A 26 -16.14 1.07 2.70
CA ASN A 26 -15.26 1.70 3.68
C ASN A 26 -15.60 1.25 5.11
N MET A 27 -16.89 1.24 5.46
CA MET A 27 -17.33 0.83 6.79
C MET A 27 -17.04 -0.66 7.06
N GLU A 28 -17.21 -1.52 6.06
CA GLU A 28 -16.86 -2.95 6.14
C GLU A 28 -15.37 -3.16 6.36
N LEU A 29 -14.51 -2.43 5.63
CA LEU A 29 -13.06 -2.50 5.79
C LEU A 29 -12.62 -2.07 7.19
N LEU A 30 -13.15 -0.94 7.68
CA LEU A 30 -12.82 -0.45 9.03
C LEU A 30 -13.28 -1.41 10.13
N LEU A 31 -14.49 -1.98 10.00
CA LEU A 31 -15.01 -2.92 10.99
C LEU A 31 -14.25 -4.25 10.98
N ALA A 32 -13.95 -4.78 9.79
CA ALA A 32 -13.13 -5.97 9.62
C ALA A 32 -11.75 -5.80 10.28
N HIS A 33 -11.11 -4.65 10.08
CA HIS A 33 -9.85 -4.28 10.69
C HIS A 33 -9.90 -4.23 12.22
N VAL A 34 -10.89 -3.53 12.80
CA VAL A 34 -11.06 -3.45 14.25
C VAL A 34 -11.29 -4.84 14.88
N LEU A 35 -12.03 -5.69 14.20
CA LEU A 35 -12.33 -7.05 14.65
C LEU A 35 -11.23 -8.06 14.35
N LYS A 36 -10.24 -7.71 13.51
CA LYS A 36 -9.19 -8.60 13.00
C LYS A 36 -9.76 -9.85 12.33
N VAL A 37 -10.74 -9.66 11.45
CA VAL A 37 -11.38 -10.73 10.67
C VAL A 37 -11.47 -10.33 9.21
N ASP A 38 -11.62 -11.31 8.33
CA ASP A 38 -11.92 -11.04 6.93
C ASP A 38 -13.29 -10.40 6.75
N ARG A 39 -13.44 -9.60 5.69
CA ARG A 39 -14.71 -8.92 5.35
C ARG A 39 -15.88 -9.88 5.24
N MET A 40 -15.67 -11.08 4.69
CA MET A 40 -16.71 -12.12 4.58
C MET A 40 -17.27 -12.56 5.94
N ARG A 41 -16.44 -12.57 6.99
CA ARG A 41 -16.86 -12.98 8.33
C ARG A 41 -17.93 -12.06 8.90
N LEU A 42 -17.92 -10.78 8.52
CA LEU A 42 -18.93 -9.81 8.95
C LEU A 42 -20.35 -10.25 8.53
N TYR A 43 -20.50 -10.83 7.34
CA TYR A 43 -21.78 -11.27 6.79
C TYR A 43 -22.35 -12.51 7.49
N LEU A 44 -21.47 -13.34 8.06
CA LEU A 44 -21.87 -14.54 8.82
C LEU A 44 -22.30 -14.21 10.26
N ASP A 45 -21.81 -13.10 10.79
CA ASP A 45 -21.93 -12.72 12.20
C ASP A 45 -22.77 -11.45 12.41
N PHE A 46 -23.72 -11.13 11.52
CA PHE A 46 -24.47 -9.86 11.57
C PHE A 46 -25.13 -9.55 12.92
N ASP A 47 -25.62 -10.58 13.62
CA ASP A 47 -26.27 -10.44 14.93
C ASP A 47 -25.28 -10.39 16.11
N LYS A 48 -23.98 -10.61 15.86
CA LYS A 48 -22.94 -10.57 16.89
C LYS A 48 -22.81 -9.15 17.44
N GLN A 49 -22.75 -9.06 18.76
CA GLN A 49 -22.60 -7.80 19.48
C GLN A 49 -21.14 -7.36 19.52
N LEU A 50 -20.92 -6.05 19.39
CA LEU A 50 -19.61 -5.43 19.53
C LEU A 50 -19.38 -5.00 20.99
N SER A 51 -18.15 -5.16 21.47
CA SER A 51 -17.71 -4.57 22.74
C SER A 51 -17.57 -3.06 22.60
N GLU A 52 -17.65 -2.35 23.73
CA GLU A 52 -17.41 -0.89 23.72
C GLU A 52 -16.00 -0.54 23.22
N SER A 53 -14.99 -1.36 23.53
CA SER A 53 -13.63 -1.15 23.00
C SER A 53 -13.56 -1.21 21.47
N HIS A 54 -14.30 -2.13 20.83
CA HIS A 54 -14.38 -2.17 19.38
C HIS A 54 -15.14 -0.97 18.83
N LEU A 55 -16.22 -0.55 19.49
CA LEU A 55 -16.99 0.62 19.08
C LEU A 55 -16.17 1.91 19.18
N ASP A 56 -15.35 2.06 20.22
CA ASP A 56 -14.50 3.24 20.41
C ASP A 56 -13.41 3.34 19.35
N SER A 57 -12.69 2.24 19.10
CA SER A 57 -11.70 2.18 18.01
C SER A 57 -12.33 2.48 16.66
N LEU A 58 -13.50 1.91 16.39
CA LEU A 58 -14.20 2.10 15.13
C LEU A 58 -14.69 3.55 14.95
N ARG A 59 -15.22 4.19 16.00
CA ARG A 59 -15.66 5.59 15.97
C ARG A 59 -14.51 6.52 15.56
N GLU A 60 -13.31 6.29 16.09
CA GLU A 60 -12.15 7.11 15.75
C GLU A 60 -11.75 6.95 14.28
N LEU A 61 -11.66 5.71 13.78
CA LEU A 61 -11.34 5.44 12.37
C LEU A 61 -12.41 6.01 11.43
N THR A 62 -13.70 5.83 11.75
CA THR A 62 -14.82 6.37 10.96
C THR A 62 -14.77 7.90 10.90
N LYS A 63 -14.40 8.57 12.01
CA LYS A 63 -14.26 10.04 12.07
C LYS A 63 -13.07 10.54 11.26
N ARG A 64 -11.95 9.82 11.26
CA ARG A 64 -10.80 10.15 10.41
C ARG A 64 -11.14 9.95 8.93
N ARG A 65 -11.80 8.84 8.59
CA ARG A 65 -12.29 8.58 7.23
C ARG A 65 -13.24 9.67 6.73
N SER A 66 -14.17 10.13 7.57
CA SER A 66 -15.11 11.21 7.20
C SER A 66 -14.46 12.58 6.97
N ARG A 67 -13.20 12.75 7.39
CA ARG A 67 -12.39 13.94 7.13
C ARG A 67 -11.53 13.82 5.87
N GLY A 68 -11.67 12.73 5.11
CA GLY A 68 -10.98 12.51 3.85
C GLY A 68 -9.76 11.61 3.94
N GLU A 69 -9.29 11.21 5.14
CA GLU A 69 -8.10 10.36 5.28
C GLU A 69 -8.31 8.99 4.60
N PRO A 70 -7.46 8.58 3.64
CA PRO A 70 -7.68 7.36 2.87
C PRO A 70 -7.85 6.11 3.73
N VAL A 71 -8.72 5.19 3.32
CA VAL A 71 -8.99 3.97 4.11
C VAL A 71 -7.73 3.13 4.29
N GLN A 72 -6.86 3.06 3.28
CA GLN A 72 -5.59 2.34 3.33
C GLN A 72 -4.69 2.83 4.47
N HIS A 73 -4.60 4.15 4.69
CA HIS A 73 -3.82 4.73 5.79
C HIS A 73 -4.45 4.45 7.17
N LEU A 74 -5.77 4.33 7.22
CA LEU A 74 -6.48 3.92 8.43
C LEU A 74 -6.25 2.43 8.75
N LEU A 75 -6.13 1.59 7.72
CA LEU A 75 -5.82 0.17 7.86
C LEU A 75 -4.33 -0.06 8.15
N GLY A 76 -3.46 0.86 7.69
CA GLY A 76 -2.01 0.79 7.80
C GLY A 76 -1.36 -0.17 6.79
N THR A 77 -2.16 -0.88 5.99
CA THR A 77 -1.69 -1.80 4.95
C THR A 77 -2.48 -1.69 3.65
N VAL A 78 -1.84 -2.10 2.55
CA VAL A 78 -2.44 -2.25 1.22
C VAL A 78 -1.86 -3.51 0.57
N GLU A 79 -2.71 -4.29 -0.07
CA GLU A 79 -2.30 -5.44 -0.87
C GLU A 79 -1.80 -4.94 -2.23
N PHE A 80 -0.67 -5.49 -2.70
CA PHE A 80 -0.11 -5.23 -4.01
C PHE A 80 0.70 -6.45 -4.48
N CYS A 81 0.38 -7.00 -5.65
CA CYS A 81 0.99 -8.22 -6.19
C CYS A 81 1.05 -9.38 -5.16
N ASP A 82 -0.08 -9.67 -4.50
CA ASP A 82 -0.21 -10.70 -3.46
C ASP A 82 0.65 -10.48 -2.19
N LEU A 83 1.13 -9.24 -1.96
CA LEU A 83 1.92 -8.86 -0.79
C LEU A 83 1.24 -7.74 0.02
N ASP A 84 1.26 -7.86 1.35
CA ASP A 84 0.72 -6.85 2.27
C ASP A 84 1.79 -5.79 2.64
N PHE A 85 1.79 -4.68 1.92
CA PHE A 85 2.65 -3.53 2.19
C PHE A 85 2.09 -2.66 3.31
N LEU A 86 2.96 -2.15 4.17
CA LEU A 86 2.68 -1.01 5.02
C LEU A 86 2.44 0.24 4.15
N THR A 87 1.45 1.03 4.54
CA THR A 87 1.08 2.27 3.84
C THR A 87 0.62 3.32 4.83
N ASP A 88 1.14 4.53 4.65
CA ASP A 88 0.77 5.73 5.39
C ASP A 88 1.17 6.97 4.57
N ALA A 89 0.95 8.16 5.14
CA ALA A 89 1.15 9.44 4.48
C ALA A 89 2.61 9.73 4.05
N ARG A 90 3.59 8.87 4.35
CA ARG A 90 4.98 9.02 3.90
C ARG A 90 5.17 8.74 2.40
N ALA A 91 4.23 8.02 1.77
CA ALA A 91 4.29 7.71 0.34
C ALA A 91 2.90 7.69 -0.31
N LEU A 92 2.88 7.66 -1.64
CA LEU A 92 1.65 7.51 -2.41
C LEU A 92 1.02 6.13 -2.19
N ILE A 93 -0.31 6.08 -2.04
CA ILE A 93 -1.05 4.81 -2.06
C ILE A 93 -0.91 4.20 -3.46
N PRO A 94 -0.43 2.94 -3.58
CA PRO A 94 -0.33 2.23 -4.84
C PRO A 94 -1.65 2.24 -5.61
N ARG A 95 -1.57 2.45 -6.92
CA ARG A 95 -2.75 2.46 -7.81
C ARG A 95 -2.84 1.13 -8.57
N PRO A 96 -4.05 0.67 -8.93
CA PRO A 96 -4.22 -0.58 -9.69
C PRO A 96 -3.38 -0.62 -10.98
N GLU A 97 -3.24 0.51 -11.68
CA GLU A 97 -2.45 0.60 -12.90
C GLU A 97 -0.94 0.38 -12.64
N THR A 98 -0.47 0.70 -11.42
CA THR A 98 0.91 0.40 -11.01
C THR A 98 1.10 -1.10 -10.77
N GLU A 99 0.07 -1.76 -10.28
CA GLU A 99 0.06 -3.21 -10.06
C GLU A 99 0.05 -3.97 -11.40
N GLU A 100 -0.69 -3.49 -12.40
CA GLU A 100 -0.64 -4.02 -13.76
C GLU A 100 0.79 -3.93 -14.34
N LEU A 101 1.47 -2.80 -14.18
CA LEU A 101 2.88 -2.64 -14.58
C LEU A 101 3.77 -3.67 -13.87
N ALA A 102 3.64 -3.82 -12.55
CA ALA A 102 4.42 -4.78 -11.78
C ALA A 102 4.16 -6.22 -12.25
N HIS A 103 2.90 -6.61 -12.49
CA HIS A 103 2.56 -7.92 -13.03
C HIS A 103 3.18 -8.19 -14.40
N LEU A 104 3.18 -7.21 -15.31
CA LEU A 104 3.83 -7.33 -16.62
C LEU A 104 5.34 -7.60 -16.47
N LEU A 105 6.00 -6.88 -15.56
CA LEU A 105 7.43 -7.04 -15.29
C LEU A 105 7.74 -8.38 -14.61
N ILE A 106 6.92 -8.78 -13.63
CA ILE A 106 7.03 -10.07 -12.92
C ILE A 106 6.83 -11.25 -13.88
N SER A 107 5.93 -11.12 -14.85
CA SER A 107 5.59 -12.18 -15.82
C SER A 107 6.58 -12.29 -16.98
N SER A 108 7.45 -11.29 -17.14
CA SER A 108 8.42 -11.23 -18.23
C SER A 108 9.52 -12.28 -18.08
N THR A 109 10.24 -12.52 -19.18
CA THR A 109 11.44 -13.36 -19.20
C THR A 109 12.65 -12.48 -18.93
N TRP A 110 13.40 -12.84 -17.89
CA TRP A 110 14.61 -12.13 -17.48
C TRP A 110 15.81 -13.09 -17.46
N PRO A 111 17.03 -12.58 -17.64
CA PRO A 111 18.26 -13.33 -17.35
C PRO A 111 18.28 -13.89 -15.93
N GLU A 112 19.16 -14.87 -15.68
CA GLU A 112 19.34 -15.48 -14.35
C GLU A 112 19.83 -14.48 -13.29
N HIS A 113 20.43 -13.36 -13.71
CA HIS A 113 20.92 -12.29 -12.86
C HIS A 113 20.36 -10.97 -13.35
N MET A 114 19.74 -10.21 -12.46
CA MET A 114 19.10 -8.94 -12.77
C MET A 114 19.56 -7.87 -11.82
N ARG A 115 19.87 -6.69 -12.36
CA ARG A 115 20.07 -5.46 -11.61
C ARG A 115 18.94 -4.49 -11.91
N VAL A 116 18.10 -4.24 -10.90
CA VAL A 116 16.85 -3.49 -11.04
C VAL A 116 16.97 -2.17 -10.29
N LEU A 117 16.52 -1.09 -10.92
CA LEU A 117 16.29 0.20 -10.28
C LEU A 117 14.78 0.47 -10.23
N ASP A 118 14.25 0.74 -9.04
CA ASP A 118 12.94 1.34 -8.82
C ASP A 118 13.13 2.82 -8.50
N MET A 119 12.79 3.68 -9.47
CA MET A 119 13.01 5.12 -9.41
C MET A 119 11.76 5.85 -8.91
N GLY A 120 11.92 6.61 -7.82
CA GLY A 120 10.79 7.19 -7.08
C GLY A 120 9.99 6.11 -6.37
N CYS A 121 10.68 5.26 -5.60
CA CYS A 121 10.12 4.00 -5.12
C CYS A 121 8.94 4.16 -4.15
N GLY A 122 8.77 5.32 -3.50
CA GLY A 122 7.66 5.56 -2.59
C GLY A 122 7.62 4.57 -1.42
N SER A 123 6.62 3.69 -1.40
CA SER A 123 6.48 2.60 -0.43
C SER A 123 7.26 1.33 -0.80
N GLY A 124 7.90 1.32 -1.98
CA GLY A 124 8.74 0.25 -2.50
C GLY A 124 7.98 -0.83 -3.28
N VAL A 125 6.71 -0.60 -3.62
CA VAL A 125 5.82 -1.66 -4.14
C VAL A 125 6.31 -2.32 -5.42
N ILE A 126 6.91 -1.58 -6.35
CA ILE A 126 7.40 -2.16 -7.62
C ILE A 126 8.65 -2.99 -7.34
N GLY A 127 9.71 -2.39 -6.80
CA GLY A 127 11.00 -3.04 -6.62
C GLY A 127 10.97 -4.21 -5.63
N ILE A 128 10.18 -4.12 -4.55
CA ILE A 128 10.02 -5.21 -3.57
C ILE A 128 9.25 -6.38 -4.19
N SER A 129 8.17 -6.11 -4.94
CA SER A 129 7.40 -7.17 -5.60
C SER A 129 8.25 -7.89 -6.64
N LEU A 130 9.05 -7.17 -7.43
CA LEU A 130 9.99 -7.77 -8.37
C LEU A 130 11.04 -8.63 -7.65
N ALA A 131 11.65 -8.12 -6.59
CA ALA A 131 12.63 -8.88 -5.81
C ALA A 131 12.03 -10.18 -5.25
N HIS A 132 10.81 -10.11 -4.70
CA HIS A 132 10.11 -11.26 -4.13
C HIS A 132 9.79 -12.32 -5.20
N HIS A 133 9.07 -11.91 -6.26
CA HIS A 133 8.50 -12.83 -7.24
C HIS A 133 9.54 -13.35 -8.25
N LEU A 134 10.57 -12.59 -8.58
CA LEU A 134 11.64 -13.10 -9.44
C LEU A 134 12.58 -14.04 -8.67
N ALA A 135 12.85 -13.77 -7.39
CA ALA A 135 13.64 -14.70 -6.56
C ALA A 135 12.93 -16.05 -6.37
N SER A 136 11.60 -16.07 -6.22
CA SER A 136 10.83 -17.32 -6.14
C SER A 136 10.90 -18.15 -7.43
N ARG A 137 11.20 -17.52 -8.57
CA ARG A 137 11.47 -18.16 -9.87
C ARG A 137 12.94 -18.58 -10.05
N GLY A 138 13.80 -18.38 -9.05
CA GLY A 138 15.23 -18.71 -9.11
C GLY A 138 16.11 -17.65 -9.80
N ILE A 139 15.59 -16.43 -10.03
CA ILE A 139 16.37 -15.34 -10.61
C ILE A 139 17.06 -14.55 -9.49
N ALA A 140 18.37 -14.36 -9.61
CA ALA A 140 19.16 -13.57 -8.67
C ALA A 140 18.99 -12.08 -8.96
N VAL A 141 18.18 -11.38 -8.14
CA VAL A 141 17.94 -9.94 -8.29
C VAL A 141 18.78 -9.12 -7.30
N GLU A 142 19.40 -8.05 -7.78
CA GLU A 142 19.93 -6.94 -6.98
C GLU A 142 19.04 -5.72 -7.27
N THR A 143 18.35 -5.22 -6.25
CA THR A 143 17.38 -4.13 -6.41
C THR A 143 17.87 -2.88 -5.70
N ILE A 144 17.87 -1.77 -6.42
CA ILE A 144 18.05 -0.43 -5.87
C ILE A 144 16.68 0.24 -5.82
N LEU A 145 16.29 0.68 -4.62
CA LEU A 145 15.09 1.44 -4.33
C LEU A 145 15.52 2.89 -4.10
N SER A 146 15.19 3.77 -5.04
CA SER A 146 15.65 5.16 -5.02
C SER A 146 14.48 6.11 -4.87
N ASP A 147 14.58 7.07 -3.95
CA ASP A 147 13.59 8.15 -3.81
C ASP A 147 14.27 9.43 -3.31
N ILE A 148 13.70 10.58 -3.65
CA ILE A 148 14.17 11.87 -3.13
C ILE A 148 13.74 12.08 -1.67
N SER A 149 12.62 11.45 -1.29
CA SER A 149 12.00 11.58 0.03
C SER A 149 12.62 10.61 1.05
N PRO A 150 13.26 11.10 2.13
CA PRO A 150 13.77 10.24 3.19
C PRO A 150 12.64 9.53 3.96
N ASP A 151 11.45 10.14 4.03
CA ASP A 151 10.27 9.56 4.68
C ASP A 151 9.73 8.37 3.89
N ALA A 152 9.69 8.47 2.55
CA ALA A 152 9.32 7.37 1.66
C ALA A 152 10.32 6.22 1.79
N LEU A 153 11.62 6.51 1.83
CA LEU A 153 12.66 5.51 2.06
C LEU A 153 12.56 4.85 3.45
N ALA A 154 12.10 5.58 4.48
CA ALA A 154 11.85 4.99 5.78
C ALA A 154 10.71 3.95 5.72
N LEU A 155 9.59 4.27 5.07
CA LEU A 155 8.49 3.34 4.85
C LEU A 155 8.92 2.14 3.97
N THR A 156 9.67 2.40 2.89
CA THR A 156 10.24 1.35 2.03
C THR A 156 11.12 0.40 2.84
N ARG A 157 11.95 0.90 3.76
CA ARG A 157 12.79 0.07 4.63
C ARG A 157 11.97 -0.87 5.50
N GLU A 158 10.88 -0.36 6.08
CA GLU A 158 9.96 -1.17 6.88
C GLU A 158 9.30 -2.28 6.03
N ASN A 159 8.91 -1.95 4.78
CA ASN A 159 8.35 -2.91 3.84
C ASN A 159 9.36 -3.98 3.39
N VAL A 160 10.62 -3.59 3.13
CA VAL A 160 11.70 -4.55 2.82
C VAL A 160 11.87 -5.54 3.97
N ALA A 161 11.97 -5.04 5.21
CA ALA A 161 12.14 -5.89 6.39
C ALA A 161 10.94 -6.81 6.66
N ARG A 162 9.73 -6.39 6.24
CA ARG A 162 8.49 -7.15 6.38
C ARG A 162 8.34 -8.25 5.33
N LEU A 163 8.71 -7.98 4.07
CA LEU A 163 8.29 -8.78 2.92
C LEU A 163 9.40 -9.59 2.24
N LEU A 164 10.68 -9.29 2.54
CA LEU A 164 11.82 -9.95 1.92
C LEU A 164 12.67 -10.70 2.94
N SER A 165 13.39 -11.71 2.45
CA SER A 165 14.41 -12.40 3.25
C SER A 165 15.53 -11.43 3.64
N PRO A 166 16.15 -11.58 4.83
CA PRO A 166 17.33 -10.81 5.22
C PRO A 166 18.50 -10.90 4.23
N ASP A 167 18.57 -11.98 3.43
CA ASP A 167 19.62 -12.19 2.42
C ASP A 167 19.29 -11.53 1.05
N ALA A 168 18.12 -10.88 0.93
CA ALA A 168 17.75 -10.18 -0.30
C ALA A 168 18.71 -9.01 -0.55
N ARG A 169 19.22 -8.90 -1.78
CA ARG A 169 20.15 -7.84 -2.20
C ARG A 169 19.40 -6.55 -2.52
N ILE A 170 18.99 -5.85 -1.47
CA ILE A 170 18.23 -4.61 -1.56
C ILE A 170 19.08 -3.43 -1.07
N HIS A 171 19.11 -2.36 -1.85
CA HIS A 171 19.80 -1.12 -1.53
C HIS A 171 18.84 0.05 -1.57
N LEU A 172 18.80 0.86 -0.51
CA LEU A 172 18.01 2.09 -0.46
C LEU A 172 18.95 3.27 -0.69
N ILE A 173 18.62 4.12 -1.65
CA ILE A 173 19.41 5.30 -2.01
C ILE A 173 18.52 6.52 -2.00
N GLN A 174 18.93 7.57 -1.28
CA GLN A 174 18.32 8.88 -1.43
C GLN A 174 18.96 9.59 -2.61
N SER A 175 18.17 9.97 -3.61
CA SER A 175 18.66 10.59 -4.84
C SER A 175 17.58 11.47 -5.46
N ASP A 176 17.95 12.62 -6.00
CA ASP A 176 17.13 13.27 -7.02
C ASP A 176 17.43 12.60 -8.36
N LEU A 177 16.48 11.78 -8.82
CA LEU A 177 16.62 10.95 -10.01
C LEU A 177 17.97 10.21 -10.01
N PHE A 178 18.84 10.49 -10.98
CA PHE A 178 20.11 9.78 -11.19
C PHE A 178 21.33 10.40 -10.49
N GLU A 179 21.18 11.48 -9.72
CA GLU A 179 22.32 12.21 -9.13
C GLU A 179 23.23 11.32 -8.26
N ALA A 180 22.68 10.40 -7.46
CA ALA A 180 23.44 9.47 -6.64
C ALA A 180 23.73 8.11 -7.32
N LEU A 181 23.43 7.98 -8.61
CA LEU A 181 23.49 6.72 -9.38
C LEU A 181 24.48 6.79 -10.55
N GLU A 182 25.37 7.77 -10.56
CA GLU A 182 26.36 7.94 -11.63
C GLU A 182 27.25 6.70 -11.80
N GLY A 183 27.49 6.30 -13.05
CA GLY A 183 28.30 5.12 -13.38
C GLY A 183 27.62 3.77 -13.15
N GLN A 184 26.36 3.76 -12.70
CA GLN A 184 25.60 2.52 -12.51
C GLN A 184 24.85 2.12 -13.78
N SER A 185 24.74 0.80 -14.01
CA SER A 185 23.93 0.21 -15.08
C SER A 185 22.89 -0.74 -14.50
N PHE A 186 21.76 -0.86 -15.19
CA PHE A 186 20.61 -1.66 -14.77
C PHE A 186 20.06 -2.42 -15.97
N ASP A 187 19.62 -3.66 -15.72
CA ASP A 187 18.90 -4.47 -16.71
C ASP A 187 17.44 -4.00 -16.84
N LEU A 188 16.89 -3.42 -15.75
CA LEU A 188 15.56 -2.85 -15.69
C LEU A 188 15.57 -1.57 -14.84
N ILE A 189 15.03 -0.50 -15.41
CA ILE A 189 14.65 0.70 -14.66
C ILE A 189 13.12 0.78 -14.72
N ALA A 190 12.47 0.61 -13.57
CA ALA A 190 11.03 0.81 -13.41
C ALA A 190 10.79 2.12 -12.66
N ALA A 191 9.74 2.83 -13.03
CA ALA A 191 9.41 4.11 -12.40
C ALA A 191 7.92 4.41 -12.53
N ASN A 192 7.31 4.85 -11.43
CA ASN A 192 5.99 5.48 -11.42
C ASN A 192 6.13 6.89 -10.83
N LEU A 193 6.71 7.79 -11.63
CA LEU A 193 7.02 9.15 -11.21
C LEU A 193 5.78 10.05 -11.23
N PRO A 194 5.77 11.19 -10.50
CA PRO A 194 4.70 12.16 -10.58
C PRO A 194 4.50 12.68 -12.02
N TYR A 195 3.34 12.40 -12.62
CA TYR A 195 2.97 12.84 -13.97
C TYR A 195 1.72 13.72 -14.01
N ILE A 196 1.12 14.02 -12.85
CA ILE A 196 -0.06 14.88 -12.77
C ILE A 196 0.37 16.34 -12.86
N PRO A 197 -0.31 17.18 -13.68
CA PRO A 197 -0.03 18.60 -13.72
C PRO A 197 -0.21 19.25 -12.34
N ALA A 198 0.65 20.21 -11.99
CA ALA A 198 0.64 20.89 -10.69
C ALA A 198 -0.75 21.47 -10.30
N ALA A 199 -1.55 21.87 -11.30
CA ALA A 199 -2.91 22.38 -11.10
C ALA A 199 -3.92 21.33 -10.56
N SER A 200 -3.56 20.05 -10.57
CA SER A 200 -4.43 18.91 -10.22
C SER A 200 -3.93 18.11 -9.01
N GLU A 201 -2.89 18.56 -8.31
CA GLU A 201 -2.27 17.82 -7.19
C GLU A 201 -3.22 17.53 -6.01
N THR A 202 -4.25 18.36 -5.79
CA THR A 202 -5.24 18.18 -4.71
C THR A 202 -6.12 16.93 -4.87
N ALA A 203 -6.11 16.27 -6.04
CA ALA A 203 -6.86 15.03 -6.27
C ALA A 203 -6.09 13.76 -5.85
N LEU A 204 -4.81 13.88 -5.48
CA LEU A 204 -3.99 12.74 -5.09
C LEU A 204 -4.28 12.33 -3.65
N SER A 205 -4.79 11.11 -3.48
CA SER A 205 -4.84 10.45 -2.18
C SER A 205 -3.42 10.08 -1.74
N ARG A 206 -2.78 11.01 -1.03
CA ARG A 206 -1.59 10.79 -0.20
C ARG A 206 -1.98 10.55 1.25
#